data_AF-A0A0R3N9U9-F1
#
_entry.id   AF-A0A0R3N9U9-F1
#
_cell.length_a   1.000
_cell.length_b   1.000
_cell.length_c   1.000
_cell.angle_alpha   90.00
_cell.angle_beta   90.00
_cell.angle_gamma   90.00
#
_symmetry.space_group_name_H-M   'P 1'
#
loop_
_entity.id
_entity.type
_entity.pdbx_description
1 polymer ?
#
loop_
_entity_poly.entity_id
_entity_poly.type
_entity_poly.pdbx_seq_one_letter_code
_entity_poly.pdbx_strand_id
1 'polypeptide(L)'
;MNWAWAASLDQIWHSPNLPLYLTLATAGLVGIIVLITLLRSERSTANGVLTLITLLAIGVAGAVTLRGVGVASPVQSAEAPRPVPTATAALPQLSCIDELAGDAVLAACEKALFGSAESVAAAVTYAASQITLLTSLGDVATANKGAGSDLQALRRAVERDRYGLMAYVLTVRDRCTPAACRAFRSLTDTRQIAANMEERLYENMIMRYAASWNAPTQTAAGMMAALPPSMPTGKPTNAEFPTSASTPPVSIMNPEPPA
;
A
#
# COMPACT_ATOMS: atom_id res chain seq x y z
N MET A 1 -3.09 -25.49 45.08
CA MET A 1 -3.20 -24.27 44.24
C MET A 1 -2.56 -24.57 42.91
N ASN A 2 -3.39 -24.74 41.87
CA ASN A 2 -2.94 -25.25 40.58
C ASN A 2 -2.57 -24.06 39.69
N TRP A 3 -1.31 -23.98 39.26
CA TRP A 3 -0.76 -22.88 38.44
C TRP A 3 -1.00 -23.09 36.93
N ALA A 4 -1.81 -24.09 36.55
CA ALA A 4 -2.11 -24.43 35.17
C ALA A 4 -2.82 -23.30 34.39
N TRP A 5 -3.61 -22.46 35.07
CA TRP A 5 -4.29 -21.32 34.45
C TRP A 5 -3.34 -20.17 34.12
N ALA A 6 -2.27 -19.98 34.90
CA ALA A 6 -1.26 -18.95 34.62
C ALA A 6 -0.45 -19.31 33.36
N ALA A 7 -0.07 -20.59 33.21
CA ALA A 7 0.62 -21.08 32.01
C ALA A 7 -0.27 -20.98 30.75
N SER A 8 -1.58 -21.23 30.90
CA SER A 8 -2.55 -21.08 29.80
C SER A 8 -2.67 -19.62 29.33
N LEU A 9 -2.65 -18.66 30.25
CA LEU A 9 -2.70 -17.24 29.89
C LEU A 9 -1.41 -16.85 29.15
N ASP A 10 -0.25 -17.23 29.67
CA ASP A 10 1.05 -16.89 29.08
C ASP A 10 1.20 -17.40 27.64
N GLN A 11 0.67 -18.59 27.36
CA GLN A 11 0.58 -19.19 26.03
C GLN A 11 -0.28 -18.37 25.05
N ILE A 12 -1.38 -17.76 25.56
CA ILE A 12 -2.27 -16.89 24.78
C ILE A 12 -1.58 -15.54 24.52
N TRP A 13 -0.84 -15.01 25.51
CA TRP A 13 -0.09 -13.76 25.42
C TRP A 13 1.09 -13.81 24.42
N HIS A 14 1.68 -14.98 24.20
CA HIS A 14 2.78 -15.16 23.24
C HIS A 14 2.33 -15.64 21.85
N SER A 15 1.03 -15.82 21.63
CA SER A 15 0.51 -16.30 20.34
C SER A 15 0.38 -15.15 19.31
N PRO A 16 0.77 -15.36 18.04
CA PRO A 16 0.69 -14.34 16.99
C PRO A 16 -0.76 -13.93 16.60
N ASN A 17 -1.77 -14.62 17.15
CA ASN A 17 -3.20 -14.36 16.93
C ASN A 17 -3.83 -13.49 18.03
N LEU A 18 -3.04 -12.96 18.96
CA LEU A 18 -3.49 -12.05 20.03
C LEU A 18 -4.39 -10.88 19.56
N PRO A 19 -4.09 -10.19 18.44
CA PRO A 19 -4.99 -9.13 17.96
C PRO A 19 -6.36 -9.67 17.50
N LEU A 20 -6.44 -10.92 17.01
CA LEU A 20 -7.70 -11.56 16.61
C LEU A 20 -8.54 -11.98 17.83
N TYR A 21 -7.90 -12.49 18.89
CA TYR A 21 -8.62 -12.85 20.12
C TYR A 21 -9.11 -11.61 20.87
N LEU A 22 -8.36 -10.50 20.84
CA LEU A 22 -8.82 -9.22 21.42
C LEU A 22 -10.03 -8.65 20.68
N THR A 23 -10.08 -8.74 19.35
CA THR A 23 -11.25 -8.28 18.58
C THR A 23 -12.46 -9.17 18.81
N LEU A 24 -12.28 -10.49 18.92
CA LEU A 24 -13.37 -11.42 19.27
C LEU A 24 -13.88 -11.19 20.70
N ALA A 25 -12.98 -10.99 21.67
CA ALA A 25 -13.36 -10.72 23.06
C ALA A 25 -14.11 -9.39 23.20
N THR A 26 -13.63 -8.33 22.53
CA THR A 26 -14.31 -7.02 22.53
C THR A 26 -15.66 -7.08 21.82
N ALA A 27 -15.75 -7.72 20.66
CA ALA A 27 -17.02 -7.91 19.95
C ALA A 27 -18.04 -8.70 20.78
N GLY A 28 -17.58 -9.78 21.45
CA GLY A 28 -18.43 -10.55 22.36
C GLY A 28 -18.93 -9.74 23.55
N LEU A 29 -18.04 -8.96 24.18
CA LEU A 29 -18.40 -8.12 25.33
C LEU A 29 -19.38 -7.02 24.95
N VAL A 30 -19.21 -6.39 23.78
CA VAL A 30 -20.17 -5.42 23.23
C VAL A 30 -21.51 -6.09 22.93
N GLY A 31 -21.50 -7.28 22.31
CA GLY A 31 -22.73 -8.05 22.06
C GLY A 31 -23.48 -8.41 23.34
N ILE A 32 -22.76 -8.79 24.40
CA ILE A 32 -23.34 -9.09 25.72
C ILE A 32 -23.91 -7.83 26.37
N ILE A 33 -23.22 -6.69 26.30
CA ILE A 33 -23.74 -5.41 26.81
C ILE A 33 -25.03 -5.03 26.08
N VAL A 34 -25.05 -5.13 24.75
CA VAL A 34 -26.24 -4.88 23.93
C VAL A 34 -27.37 -5.83 24.33
N LEU A 35 -27.10 -7.13 24.46
CA LEU A 35 -28.09 -8.12 24.88
C LEU A 35 -28.66 -7.81 26.28
N ILE A 36 -27.81 -7.46 27.24
CA ILE A 36 -28.23 -7.07 28.60
C ILE A 36 -29.07 -5.79 28.55
N THR A 37 -28.69 -4.80 27.74
CA THR A 37 -29.49 -3.57 27.59
C THR A 37 -30.86 -3.82 26.96
N LEU A 38 -30.95 -4.75 26.01
CA LEU A 38 -32.23 -5.13 25.39
C LEU A 38 -33.11 -5.93 26.37
N LEU A 39 -32.51 -6.83 27.15
CA LEU A 39 -33.24 -7.64 28.16
C LEU A 39 -33.65 -6.83 29.39
N ARG A 40 -32.89 -5.81 29.80
CA ARG A 40 -33.24 -4.88 30.88
C ARG A 40 -34.14 -3.73 30.46
N SER A 41 -34.43 -3.59 29.17
CA SER A 41 -35.36 -2.57 28.69
C SER A 41 -36.80 -2.99 29.00
N GLU A 42 -37.25 -2.74 30.23
CA GLU A 42 -38.68 -2.69 30.54
C GLU A 42 -39.34 -1.57 29.71
N ARG A 43 -39.94 -1.96 28.58
CA ARG A 43 -40.97 -1.34 27.73
C ARG A 43 -41.00 0.18 27.45
N SER A 44 -40.13 1.02 27.98
CA SER A 44 -40.18 2.48 27.74
C SER A 44 -38.81 3.16 27.81
N THR A 45 -37.82 2.60 27.13
CA THR A 45 -36.57 3.32 26.78
C THR A 45 -36.10 2.96 25.37
N ALA A 46 -37.02 2.76 24.43
CA ALA A 46 -36.70 2.51 23.03
C ALA A 46 -35.89 3.66 22.39
N ASN A 47 -36.03 4.88 22.91
CA ASN A 47 -35.31 6.05 22.41
C ASN A 47 -33.86 6.16 22.92
N GLY A 48 -33.51 5.50 24.03
CA GLY A 48 -32.16 5.57 24.61
C GLY A 48 -31.15 4.64 23.93
N VAL A 49 -31.62 3.51 23.42
CA VAL A 49 -30.77 2.56 22.68
C VAL A 49 -30.49 3.08 21.27
N LEU A 50 -31.47 3.76 20.64
CA LEU A 50 -31.29 4.32 19.31
C LEU A 50 -30.26 5.47 19.30
N THR A 51 -30.23 6.30 20.34
CA THR A 51 -29.22 7.37 20.50
C THR A 51 -27.82 6.80 20.71
N LEU A 52 -27.71 5.67 21.42
CA LEU A 52 -26.43 4.97 21.62
C LEU A 52 -25.93 4.34 20.32
N ILE A 53 -26.78 3.65 19.56
CA ILE A 53 -26.42 3.05 18.26
C ILE A 53 -26.04 4.14 17.25
N THR A 54 -26.77 5.26 17.21
CA THR A 54 -26.44 6.39 16.33
C THR A 54 -25.15 7.09 16.75
N LEU A 55 -24.91 7.31 18.05
CA LEU A 55 -23.61 7.82 18.52
C LEU A 55 -22.46 6.88 18.18
N LEU A 56 -22.67 5.57 18.30
CA LEU A 56 -21.66 4.56 17.97
C LEU A 56 -21.41 4.52 16.45
N ALA A 57 -22.45 4.62 15.62
CA ALA A 57 -22.34 4.71 14.17
C ALA A 57 -21.64 6.02 13.73
N ILE A 58 -21.95 7.15 14.35
CA ILE A 58 -21.29 8.43 14.10
C ILE A 58 -19.83 8.40 14.57
N GLY A 59 -19.53 7.75 15.70
CA GLY A 59 -18.17 7.56 16.19
C GLY A 59 -17.32 6.70 15.24
N VAL A 60 -17.89 5.61 14.72
CA VAL A 60 -17.22 4.74 13.74
C VAL A 60 -17.06 5.46 12.38
N ALA A 61 -18.07 6.20 11.92
CA ALA A 61 -17.98 7.01 10.70
C ALA A 61 -16.98 8.18 10.83
N GLY A 62 -16.88 8.79 12.02
CA GLY A 62 -15.89 9.81 12.35
C GLY A 62 -14.46 9.25 12.39
N ALA A 63 -14.28 8.05 12.94
CA ALA A 63 -12.98 7.37 12.95
C ALA A 63 -12.51 6.96 11.54
N VAL A 64 -13.43 6.75 10.60
CA VAL A 64 -13.11 6.42 9.20
C VAL A 64 -12.84 7.67 8.36
N THR A 65 -13.54 8.78 8.61
CA THR A 65 -13.37 10.03 7.83
C THR A 65 -12.17 10.88 8.29
N LEU A 66 -11.75 10.79 9.56
CA LEU A 66 -10.58 11.52 10.07
C LEU A 66 -9.22 10.90 9.69
N ARG A 67 -9.20 9.77 8.97
CA ARG A 67 -8.00 9.30 8.25
C ARG A 67 -7.82 9.95 6.87
N GLY A 68 -8.67 10.90 6.47
CA GLY A 68 -8.71 11.43 5.10
C GLY A 68 -8.55 12.94 4.89
N VAL A 69 -8.72 13.83 5.88
CA VAL A 69 -8.61 15.28 5.65
C VAL A 69 -8.04 15.98 6.89
N GLY A 70 -6.87 16.59 6.74
CA GLY A 70 -6.29 17.47 7.75
C GLY A 70 -6.97 18.83 7.75
N VAL A 71 -7.43 19.29 8.91
CA VAL A 71 -7.66 20.70 9.22
C VAL A 71 -7.18 20.96 10.67
N ALA A 72 -6.54 22.10 10.84
CA ALA A 72 -5.68 22.51 11.96
C ALA A 72 -6.33 22.58 13.36
N SER A 73 -5.44 22.49 14.36
CA SER A 73 -5.64 22.42 15.83
C SER A 73 -6.23 23.70 16.49
N PRO A 74 -6.54 23.71 17.82
CA PRO A 74 -5.51 23.84 18.87
C PRO A 74 -5.70 23.03 20.18
N VAL A 75 -4.56 22.60 20.74
CA VAL A 75 -4.18 22.45 22.17
C VAL A 75 -4.98 21.49 23.07
N GLN A 76 -4.37 20.33 23.37
CA GLN A 76 -4.15 19.92 24.76
C GLN A 76 -3.04 18.86 24.86
N SER A 77 -2.01 19.19 25.64
CA SER A 77 -0.94 18.29 26.06
C SER A 77 -1.48 17.21 26.98
N ALA A 78 -1.40 15.96 26.55
CA ALA A 78 -1.34 14.81 27.43
C ALA A 78 -0.54 13.72 26.71
N GLU A 79 0.50 13.25 27.38
CA GLU A 79 1.40 12.17 26.99
C GLU A 79 0.60 10.98 26.41
N ALA A 80 0.61 10.83 25.09
CA ALA A 80 -0.05 9.75 24.38
C ALA A 80 0.96 8.63 24.07
N PRO A 81 0.62 7.35 24.29
CA PRO A 81 1.45 6.22 23.89
C PRO A 81 1.79 6.31 22.40
N ARG A 82 3.08 6.21 22.07
CA ARG A 82 3.56 6.16 20.68
C ARG A 82 2.69 5.20 19.87
N PRO A 83 2.01 5.64 18.80
CA PRO A 83 1.40 4.72 17.87
C PRO A 83 2.54 3.96 17.20
N VAL A 84 2.57 2.64 17.39
CA VAL A 84 3.28 1.77 16.44
C VAL A 84 2.62 2.05 15.09
N PRO A 85 3.33 2.57 14.08
CA PRO A 85 2.75 2.68 12.76
C PRO A 85 2.50 1.24 12.31
N THR A 86 1.23 0.81 12.35
CA THR A 86 0.79 -0.25 11.47
C THR A 86 1.14 0.24 10.08
N ALA A 87 2.18 -0.34 9.49
CA ALA A 87 2.54 -0.13 8.11
C ALA A 87 1.32 -0.51 7.27
N THR A 88 0.45 0.47 7.00
CA THR A 88 -0.30 0.52 5.76
C THR A 88 0.76 0.70 4.69
N ALA A 89 1.48 -0.38 4.38
CA ALA A 89 2.20 -0.49 3.14
C ALA A 89 1.23 0.00 2.08
N ALA A 90 1.64 0.99 1.30
CA ALA A 90 0.87 1.50 0.20
C ALA A 90 0.45 0.30 -0.66
N LEU A 91 -0.81 -0.11 -0.55
CA LEU A 91 -1.36 -1.27 -1.23
C LEU A 91 -1.13 -1.26 -2.77
N PRO A 92 -1.03 -0.11 -3.48
CA PRO A 92 -0.65 -0.11 -4.90
C PRO A 92 0.86 -0.25 -5.19
N GLN A 93 1.75 -0.18 -4.19
CA GLN A 93 3.20 -0.39 -4.38
C GLN A 93 3.60 -1.86 -4.32
N LEU A 94 2.73 -2.75 -3.81
CA LEU A 94 3.00 -4.18 -3.73
C LEU A 94 2.73 -4.89 -5.07
N SER A 95 1.83 -4.37 -5.91
CA SER A 95 1.61 -4.89 -7.28
C SER A 95 2.82 -4.64 -8.20
N CYS A 96 3.67 -3.69 -7.85
CA CYS A 96 4.93 -3.41 -8.55
C CYS A 96 5.97 -4.53 -8.45
N ILE A 97 5.81 -5.40 -7.45
CA ILE A 97 6.75 -6.49 -7.14
C ILE A 97 6.38 -7.76 -7.93
N ASP A 98 5.10 -7.91 -8.32
CA ASP A 98 4.59 -9.10 -9.02
C ASP A 98 4.62 -8.99 -10.57
N GLU A 99 5.15 -7.87 -11.10
CA GLU A 99 5.44 -7.63 -12.53
C GLU A 99 4.29 -7.93 -13.50
N LEU A 100 3.05 -7.61 -13.14
CA LEU A 100 1.92 -7.76 -14.07
C LEU A 100 1.77 -6.56 -15.04
N ALA A 101 2.69 -5.60 -15.02
CA ALA A 101 2.57 -4.36 -15.76
C ALA A 101 3.88 -4.03 -16.51
N GLY A 102 3.80 -3.65 -17.79
CA GLY A 102 4.97 -3.46 -18.66
C GLY A 102 5.92 -2.33 -18.23
N ASP A 103 7.04 -2.17 -18.94
CA ASP A 103 8.21 -1.33 -18.57
C ASP A 103 7.89 0.08 -18.06
N ALA A 104 6.87 0.74 -18.64
CA ALA A 104 6.45 2.07 -18.22
C ALA A 104 5.92 2.09 -16.77
N VAL A 105 5.17 1.07 -16.37
CA VAL A 105 4.64 0.93 -15.00
C VAL A 105 5.77 0.56 -14.05
N LEU A 106 6.72 -0.24 -14.51
CA LEU A 106 7.89 -0.67 -13.74
C LEU A 106 8.81 0.50 -13.38
N ALA A 107 9.00 1.46 -14.29
CA ALA A 107 9.74 2.69 -14.00
C ALA A 107 9.02 3.59 -12.98
N ALA A 108 7.69 3.68 -13.05
CA ALA A 108 6.90 4.42 -12.06
C ALA A 108 6.95 3.74 -10.68
N CYS A 109 6.87 2.42 -10.67
CA CYS A 109 7.00 1.57 -9.50
C CYS A 109 8.34 1.75 -8.77
N GLU A 110 9.45 1.78 -9.51
CA GLU A 110 10.78 2.02 -8.93
C GLU A 110 10.83 3.38 -8.21
N LYS A 111 10.35 4.44 -8.88
CA LYS A 111 10.29 5.79 -8.27
C LYS A 111 9.39 5.85 -7.06
N ALA A 112 8.27 5.13 -7.07
CA ALA A 112 7.35 5.08 -5.94
C ALA A 112 7.95 4.31 -4.76
N LEU A 113 8.58 3.17 -5.03
CA LEU A 113 9.22 2.31 -4.04
C LEU A 113 10.37 3.03 -3.33
N PHE A 114 11.26 3.65 -4.11
CA PHE A 114 12.44 4.35 -3.59
C PHE A 114 12.23 5.85 -3.38
N GLY A 115 10.99 6.33 -3.42
CA GLY A 115 10.68 7.76 -3.28
C GLY A 115 10.83 8.31 -1.86
N SER A 116 10.79 7.44 -0.84
CA SER A 116 10.91 7.82 0.58
C SER A 116 11.59 6.72 1.40
N ALA A 117 12.11 7.06 2.58
CA ALA A 117 12.70 6.08 3.48
C ALA A 117 11.63 5.12 4.04
N GLU A 118 10.43 5.63 4.30
CA GLU A 118 9.29 4.89 4.85
C GLU A 118 8.78 3.84 3.87
N SER A 119 8.68 4.17 2.56
CA SER A 119 8.27 3.22 1.52
C SER A 119 9.27 2.07 1.37
N VAL A 120 10.57 2.38 1.41
CA VAL A 120 11.62 1.37 1.39
C VAL A 120 11.55 0.47 2.63
N ALA A 121 11.41 1.06 3.82
CA ALA A 121 11.32 0.29 5.07
C ALA A 121 10.11 -0.66 5.08
N ALA A 122 8.96 -0.19 4.56
CA ALA A 122 7.77 -1.01 4.37
C ALA A 122 8.03 -2.17 3.39
N ALA A 123 8.71 -1.91 2.27
CA ALA A 123 9.03 -2.92 1.27
C ALA A 123 10.00 -3.99 1.80
N VAL A 124 11.01 -3.61 2.57
CA VAL A 124 11.93 -4.57 3.21
C VAL A 124 11.20 -5.44 4.22
N THR A 125 10.27 -4.87 4.99
CA THR A 125 9.43 -5.63 5.94
C THR A 125 8.51 -6.61 5.20
N TYR A 126 7.93 -6.18 4.09
CA TYR A 126 7.12 -7.04 3.23
C TYR A 126 7.95 -8.19 2.64
N ALA A 127 9.13 -7.92 2.10
CA ALA A 127 10.05 -8.93 1.60
C ALA A 127 10.41 -9.96 2.68
N ALA A 128 10.68 -9.51 3.91
CA ALA A 128 10.92 -10.38 5.05
C ALA A 128 9.72 -11.28 5.40
N SER A 129 8.50 -10.78 5.27
CA SER A 129 7.28 -11.56 5.48
C SER A 129 7.11 -12.65 4.41
N GLN A 130 7.37 -12.33 3.14
CA GLN A 130 7.27 -13.27 2.02
C GLN A 130 8.30 -14.39 2.12
N ILE A 131 9.54 -14.08 2.49
CA ILE A 131 10.59 -15.09 2.76
C ILE A 131 10.18 -16.00 3.93
N THR A 132 9.61 -15.42 4.99
CA THR A 132 9.16 -16.19 6.16
C THR A 132 8.04 -17.15 5.77
N LEU A 133 7.06 -16.68 5.00
CA LEU A 133 5.96 -17.50 4.48
C LEU A 133 6.50 -18.63 3.59
N LEU A 134 7.37 -18.30 2.63
CA LEU A 134 7.94 -19.28 1.70
C LEU A 134 8.75 -20.36 2.45
N THR A 135 9.61 -19.96 3.38
CA THR A 135 10.43 -20.91 4.15
C THR A 135 9.63 -21.72 5.15
N SER A 136 8.50 -21.22 5.64
CA SER A 136 7.57 -21.99 6.50
C SER A 136 6.87 -23.13 5.74
N LEU A 137 6.70 -22.98 4.43
CA LEU A 137 6.11 -23.99 3.54
C LEU A 137 7.10 -25.11 3.17
N GLY A 138 8.39 -24.93 3.51
CA GLY A 138 9.43 -25.93 3.39
C GLY A 138 10.16 -25.95 2.04
N ASP A 139 10.97 -26.99 1.85
CA ASP A 139 11.81 -27.15 0.66
C ASP A 139 10.95 -27.43 -0.59
N VAL A 140 11.44 -27.07 -1.78
CA VAL A 140 10.71 -27.25 -3.05
C VAL A 140 10.28 -28.71 -3.26
N ALA A 141 11.14 -29.66 -2.91
CA ALA A 141 10.87 -31.09 -3.08
C ALA A 141 9.72 -31.60 -2.21
N THR A 142 9.54 -31.02 -1.01
CA THR A 142 8.43 -31.36 -0.10
C THR A 142 7.17 -30.58 -0.44
N ALA A 143 7.32 -29.29 -0.78
CA ALA A 143 6.20 -28.39 -1.01
C ALA A 143 5.52 -28.62 -2.37
N ASN A 144 6.25 -29.05 -3.41
CA ASN A 144 5.68 -29.26 -4.75
C ASN A 144 4.67 -30.42 -4.82
N LYS A 145 4.70 -31.38 -3.89
CA LYS A 145 3.77 -32.53 -3.91
C LYS A 145 2.32 -32.16 -3.57
N GLY A 146 2.09 -30.93 -3.09
CA GLY A 146 0.76 -30.36 -2.85
C GLY A 146 0.71 -28.85 -3.12
N ALA A 147 1.63 -28.34 -3.96
CA ALA A 147 1.74 -26.92 -4.21
C ALA A 147 0.51 -26.39 -4.98
N GLY A 148 -0.27 -25.53 -4.33
CA GLY A 148 -1.26 -24.71 -5.01
C GLY A 148 -0.60 -23.67 -5.93
N SER A 149 -1.37 -23.12 -6.87
CA SER A 149 -0.96 -22.01 -7.75
C SER A 149 -0.32 -20.86 -6.98
N ASP A 150 -0.83 -20.58 -5.78
CA ASP A 150 -0.45 -19.44 -4.96
C ASP A 150 0.98 -19.58 -4.41
N LEU A 151 1.40 -20.81 -4.08
CA LEU A 151 2.79 -21.07 -3.65
C LEU A 151 3.76 -20.86 -4.81
N GLN A 152 3.38 -21.28 -6.02
CA GLN A 152 4.22 -21.08 -7.20
C GLN A 152 4.33 -19.59 -7.53
N ALA A 153 3.24 -18.83 -7.43
CA ALA A 153 3.24 -17.38 -7.60
C ALA A 153 4.14 -16.69 -6.56
N LEU A 154 3.98 -17.03 -5.27
CA LEU A 154 4.84 -16.51 -4.21
C LEU A 154 6.32 -16.80 -4.47
N ARG A 155 6.64 -18.04 -4.87
CA ARG A 155 8.02 -18.42 -5.17
C ARG A 155 8.58 -17.59 -6.33
N ARG A 156 7.83 -17.45 -7.42
CA ARG A 156 8.23 -16.62 -8.57
C ARG A 156 8.43 -15.15 -8.21
N ALA A 157 7.59 -14.60 -7.33
CA ALA A 157 7.73 -13.24 -6.84
C ALA A 157 9.04 -13.06 -6.03
N VAL A 158 9.41 -14.05 -5.20
CA VAL A 158 10.67 -14.01 -4.43
C VAL A 158 11.89 -14.24 -5.33
N GLU A 159 11.85 -15.19 -6.26
CA GLU A 159 12.97 -15.53 -7.17
C GLU A 159 13.36 -14.36 -8.09
N ARG A 160 12.39 -13.57 -8.52
CA ARG A 160 12.62 -12.47 -9.47
C ARG A 160 13.39 -11.31 -8.86
N ASP A 161 13.22 -11.07 -7.56
CA ASP A 161 13.93 -10.08 -6.74
C ASP A 161 14.47 -8.84 -7.48
N ARG A 162 13.63 -8.14 -8.23
CA ARG A 162 14.14 -7.18 -9.23
C ARG A 162 14.93 -6.01 -8.66
N TYR A 163 14.64 -5.64 -7.42
CA TYR A 163 15.26 -4.52 -6.73
C TYR A 163 16.27 -4.95 -5.66
N GLY A 164 16.60 -6.24 -5.57
CA GLY A 164 17.53 -6.78 -4.57
C GLY A 164 16.98 -6.80 -3.12
N LEU A 165 15.68 -6.61 -2.92
CA LEU A 165 15.05 -6.57 -1.60
C LEU A 165 15.14 -7.92 -0.88
N MET A 166 14.86 -9.02 -1.59
CA MET A 166 14.92 -10.37 -1.02
C MET A 166 16.37 -10.74 -0.73
N ALA A 167 17.30 -10.45 -1.65
CA ALA A 167 18.73 -10.62 -1.46
C ALA A 167 19.25 -9.89 -0.22
N TYR A 168 18.88 -8.61 -0.05
CA TYR A 168 19.27 -7.80 1.10
C TYR A 168 18.74 -8.39 2.41
N VAL A 169 17.45 -8.76 2.46
CA VAL A 169 16.85 -9.36 3.67
C VAL A 169 17.55 -10.67 4.03
N LEU A 170 17.78 -11.57 3.07
CA LEU A 170 18.48 -12.83 3.32
C LEU A 170 19.91 -12.61 3.84
N THR A 171 20.60 -11.60 3.32
CA THR A 171 21.96 -11.25 3.75
C THR A 171 22.00 -10.68 5.17
N VAL A 172 21.10 -9.74 5.47
CA VAL A 172 21.13 -9.02 6.76
C VAL A 172 20.47 -9.82 7.89
N ARG A 173 19.32 -10.44 7.63
CA ARG A 173 18.53 -11.16 8.64
C ARG A 173 19.03 -12.58 8.84
N ASP A 174 19.21 -13.31 7.75
CA ASP A 174 19.52 -14.75 7.79
C ASP A 174 21.02 -15.04 7.64
N ARG A 175 21.86 -13.98 7.52
CA ARG A 175 23.31 -14.07 7.34
C ARG A 175 23.70 -14.97 6.16
N CYS A 176 22.87 -14.97 5.12
CA CYS A 176 23.13 -15.73 3.91
C CYS A 176 24.26 -15.11 3.08
N THR A 177 24.90 -15.96 2.29
CA THR A 177 25.85 -15.59 1.23
C THR A 177 25.38 -16.17 -0.11
N PRO A 178 25.87 -15.65 -1.25
CA PRO A 178 25.51 -16.20 -2.58
C PRO A 178 25.79 -17.70 -2.70
N ALA A 179 26.83 -18.21 -2.03
CA ALA A 179 27.21 -19.61 -2.06
C ALA A 179 26.47 -20.48 -1.02
N ALA A 180 26.02 -19.88 0.09
CA ALA A 180 25.44 -20.62 1.20
C ALA A 180 24.25 -19.87 1.81
N CYS A 181 23.04 -20.38 1.54
CA CYS A 181 21.81 -19.91 2.15
C CYS A 181 20.80 -21.05 2.33
N ARG A 182 20.22 -21.20 3.53
CA ARG A 182 19.22 -22.26 3.76
C ARG A 182 17.93 -22.00 2.97
N ALA A 183 17.56 -20.72 2.83
CA ALA A 183 16.32 -20.32 2.16
C ALA A 183 16.31 -20.72 0.68
N PHE A 184 17.49 -20.89 0.07
CA PHE A 184 17.62 -21.34 -1.33
C PHE A 184 17.01 -22.72 -1.59
N ARG A 185 16.83 -23.57 -0.57
CA ARG A 185 16.13 -24.86 -0.73
C ARG A 185 14.62 -24.72 -0.97
N SER A 186 14.05 -23.57 -0.61
CA SER A 186 12.63 -23.24 -0.86
C SER A 186 12.38 -22.58 -2.22
N LEU A 187 13.47 -22.29 -2.95
CA LEU A 187 13.47 -21.67 -4.27
C LEU A 187 13.85 -22.67 -5.37
N THR A 188 13.35 -22.44 -6.57
CA THR A 188 13.64 -23.22 -7.79
C THR A 188 14.82 -22.62 -8.55
N ASP A 189 14.86 -21.29 -8.67
CA ASP A 189 15.98 -20.54 -9.27
C ASP A 189 16.54 -19.53 -8.26
N THR A 190 17.85 -19.61 -8.03
CA THR A 190 18.56 -18.77 -7.07
C THR A 190 19.52 -17.78 -7.73
N ARG A 191 19.71 -17.88 -9.05
CA ARG A 191 20.75 -17.13 -9.78
C ARG A 191 20.57 -15.63 -9.67
N GLN A 192 19.34 -15.13 -9.83
CA GLN A 192 19.05 -13.70 -9.74
C GLN A 192 19.32 -13.16 -8.33
N ILE A 193 18.87 -13.88 -7.30
CA ILE A 193 19.08 -13.48 -5.91
C ILE A 193 20.58 -13.49 -5.56
N ALA A 194 21.31 -14.51 -5.98
CA ALA A 194 22.75 -14.59 -5.77
C ALA A 194 23.49 -13.44 -6.48
N ALA A 195 23.13 -13.14 -7.73
CA ALA A 195 23.69 -11.99 -8.47
C ALA A 195 23.41 -10.66 -7.75
N ASN A 196 22.17 -10.44 -7.30
CA ASN A 196 21.80 -9.24 -6.54
C ASN A 196 22.59 -9.11 -5.22
N MET A 197 22.86 -10.23 -4.55
CA MET A 197 23.69 -10.25 -3.33
C MET A 197 25.14 -9.84 -3.63
N GLU A 198 25.72 -10.35 -4.72
CA GLU A 198 27.08 -10.02 -5.16
C GLU A 198 27.21 -8.55 -5.57
N GLU A 199 26.25 -8.05 -6.35
CA GLU A 199 26.22 -6.67 -6.84
C GLU A 199 25.80 -5.66 -5.77
N ARG A 200 25.25 -6.12 -4.64
CA ARG A 200 24.64 -5.29 -3.59
C ARG A 200 23.61 -4.32 -4.18
N LEU A 201 22.74 -4.88 -5.02
CA LEU A 201 21.82 -4.12 -5.86
C LEU A 201 20.91 -3.19 -5.03
N TYR A 202 20.37 -3.70 -3.92
CA TYR A 202 19.55 -2.91 -3.01
C TYR A 202 20.31 -1.70 -2.48
N GLU A 203 21.52 -1.88 -1.95
CA GLU A 203 22.32 -0.78 -1.42
C GLU A 203 22.66 0.26 -2.50
N ASN A 204 22.95 -0.18 -3.73
CA ASN A 204 23.17 0.71 -4.86
C ASN A 204 21.91 1.54 -5.20
N MET A 205 20.73 0.93 -5.15
CA MET A 205 19.46 1.65 -5.31
C MET A 205 19.25 2.66 -4.18
N ILE A 206 19.48 2.27 -2.93
CA ILE A 206 19.37 3.19 -1.79
C ILE A 206 20.32 4.37 -1.94
N MET A 207 21.58 4.16 -2.30
CA MET A 207 22.54 5.25 -2.51
C MET A 207 22.09 6.22 -3.60
N ARG A 208 21.51 5.70 -4.70
CA ARG A 208 20.97 6.51 -5.79
C ARG A 208 19.80 7.39 -5.35
N TYR A 209 18.88 6.85 -4.55
CA TYR A 209 17.63 7.52 -4.21
C TYR A 209 17.67 8.30 -2.89
N ALA A 210 18.54 7.95 -1.95
CA ALA A 210 18.60 8.57 -0.62
C ALA A 210 18.85 10.08 -0.66
N ALA A 211 19.60 10.57 -1.66
CA ALA A 211 19.82 12.01 -1.87
C ALA A 211 18.51 12.78 -2.13
N SER A 212 17.48 12.12 -2.67
CA SER A 212 16.20 12.75 -3.01
C SER A 212 15.18 12.77 -1.86
N TRP A 213 15.34 11.93 -0.83
CA TRP A 213 14.35 11.80 0.25
C TRP A 213 14.19 13.07 1.10
N ASN A 214 15.27 13.86 1.22
CA ASN A 214 15.28 15.12 1.97
C ASN A 214 15.27 16.35 1.05
N ALA A 215 15.07 16.16 -0.26
CA ALA A 215 14.97 17.30 -1.16
C ALA A 215 13.69 18.08 -0.80
N PRO A 216 13.78 19.40 -0.56
CA PRO A 216 12.57 20.19 -0.38
C PRO A 216 11.71 19.97 -1.62
N THR A 217 10.44 19.60 -1.42
CA THR A 217 9.48 19.55 -2.51
C THR A 217 9.53 20.91 -3.17
N GLN A 218 10.13 20.97 -4.37
CA GLN A 218 10.00 22.15 -5.21
C GLN A 218 8.52 22.21 -5.53
N THR A 219 7.77 22.93 -4.70
CA THR A 219 6.47 23.43 -5.06
C THR A 219 6.69 24.05 -6.42
N ALA A 220 5.98 23.53 -7.43
CA ALA A 220 6.00 24.03 -8.79
C ALA A 220 5.43 25.47 -8.89
N ALA A 221 5.59 26.29 -7.85
CA ALA A 221 5.39 27.73 -7.83
C ALA A 221 6.32 28.46 -8.82
N GLY A 222 7.39 27.81 -9.31
CA GLY A 222 8.30 28.36 -10.31
C GLY A 222 7.87 28.17 -11.77
N MET A 223 7.09 27.13 -12.10
CA MET A 223 6.68 26.89 -13.50
C MET A 223 5.48 27.74 -13.94
N MET A 224 4.73 28.32 -13.00
CA MET A 224 3.66 29.30 -13.30
C MET A 224 4.16 30.75 -13.30
N ALA A 225 5.36 31.01 -12.80
CA ALA A 225 5.96 32.36 -12.82
C ALA A 225 6.78 32.66 -14.09
N ALA A 226 6.97 31.68 -14.98
CA ALA A 226 7.67 31.84 -16.26
C ALA A 226 6.72 32.00 -17.46
N LEU A 227 5.41 32.03 -17.24
CA LEU A 227 4.47 32.50 -18.25
C LEU A 227 4.38 34.02 -18.13
N PRO A 228 4.75 34.80 -19.17
CA PRO A 228 4.51 36.23 -19.15
C PRO A 228 2.99 36.45 -18.96
N PRO A 229 2.55 37.39 -18.11
CA PRO A 229 1.15 37.75 -18.06
C PRO A 229 0.77 38.25 -19.45
N SER A 230 0.00 37.46 -20.19
CA SER A 230 -0.66 37.90 -21.40
C SER A 230 -1.74 38.90 -20.99
N MET A 231 -1.30 40.14 -20.73
CA MET A 231 -2.20 41.28 -20.69
C MET A 231 -2.82 41.39 -22.09
N PRO A 232 -4.15 41.37 -22.22
CA PRO A 232 -4.78 41.67 -23.50
C PRO A 232 -4.51 43.14 -23.79
N THR A 233 -3.48 43.42 -24.58
CA THR A 233 -3.30 44.74 -25.17
C THR A 233 -4.47 44.96 -26.11
N GLY A 234 -5.43 45.79 -25.69
CA GLY A 234 -6.58 46.23 -26.48
C GLY A 234 -6.17 47.08 -27.68
N LYS A 235 -5.43 46.46 -28.60
CA LYS A 235 -5.11 47.02 -29.91
C LYS A 235 -5.97 46.26 -30.93
N PRO A 236 -6.84 46.94 -31.69
CA PRO A 236 -7.62 46.25 -32.71
C PRO A 236 -6.65 45.64 -33.72
N THR A 237 -6.59 44.31 -33.76
CA THR A 237 -5.87 43.59 -34.81
C THR A 237 -6.72 43.70 -36.07
N ASN A 238 -6.22 44.41 -37.09
CA ASN A 238 -6.65 44.19 -38.47
C ASN A 238 -6.23 42.75 -38.84
N ALA A 239 -7.05 41.79 -38.42
CA ALA A 239 -6.97 40.44 -38.95
C ALA A 239 -7.68 40.51 -40.31
N GLU A 240 -6.90 40.54 -41.39
CA GLU A 240 -7.37 40.17 -42.72
C GLU A 240 -7.93 38.73 -42.61
N PHE A 241 -9.23 38.62 -42.39
CA PHE A 241 -9.94 37.36 -42.57
C PHE A 241 -9.93 37.08 -44.08
N PRO A 242 -9.33 35.96 -44.56
CA PRO A 242 -9.50 35.58 -45.95
C PRO A 242 -11.00 35.37 -46.17
N THR A 243 -11.58 36.18 -47.06
CA THR A 243 -12.98 36.07 -47.46
C THR A 243 -13.24 34.68 -48.04
N SER A 244 -14.49 34.22 -47.92
CA SER A 244 -15.02 32.90 -48.32
C SER A 244 -14.91 32.57 -49.83
N ALA A 245 -13.97 33.17 -50.56
CA ALA A 245 -13.69 32.93 -51.97
C ALA A 245 -12.83 31.67 -52.22
N SER A 246 -12.34 30.98 -51.18
CA SER A 246 -11.56 29.73 -51.30
C SER A 246 -12.28 28.48 -50.80
N THR A 247 -13.57 28.54 -50.48
CA THR A 247 -14.40 27.34 -50.33
C THR A 247 -14.91 26.91 -51.71
N PRO A 248 -14.44 25.80 -52.31
CA PRO A 248 -15.08 25.25 -53.50
C PRO A 248 -16.52 24.82 -53.14
N PRO A 249 -17.51 25.06 -54.00
CA PRO A 249 -18.88 24.66 -53.74
C PRO A 249 -18.96 23.12 -53.67
N VAL A 250 -19.35 22.59 -52.50
CA VAL A 250 -19.74 21.19 -52.38
C VAL A 250 -21.14 21.07 -52.98
N SER A 251 -21.23 20.49 -54.17
CA SER A 251 -22.49 20.22 -54.87
C SER A 251 -23.21 19.04 -54.19
N ILE A 252 -23.92 19.30 -53.08
CA ILE A 252 -24.87 18.36 -52.47
C ILE A 252 -26.27 18.94 -52.60
N MET A 253 -26.77 19.07 -53.83
CA MET A 253 -28.21 19.11 -54.14
C MET A 253 -28.37 18.84 -55.64
N ASN A 254 -28.16 17.59 -56.04
CA ASN A 254 -28.78 17.08 -57.26
C ASN A 254 -29.93 16.17 -56.80
N PRO A 255 -31.21 16.54 -57.01
CA PRO A 255 -32.32 15.68 -56.64
C PRO A 255 -32.32 14.41 -57.50
N GLU A 256 -32.67 13.29 -56.85
CA GLU A 256 -32.85 11.99 -57.49
C GLU A 256 -34.00 12.06 -58.53
N PRO A 257 -33.82 11.54 -59.76
CA PRO A 257 -34.88 11.54 -60.76
C PRO A 257 -36.03 10.62 -60.35
N PRO A 258 -37.30 11.07 -60.41
CA PRO A 258 -38.44 10.20 -60.15
C PRO A 258 -38.75 9.31 -61.37
N ALA A 259 -38.95 8.01 -61.07
CA ALA A 259 -39.63 6.93 -61.81
C ALA A 259 -39.50 6.87 -63.35
#